data_AF-M7YDY4-F1
#
_entry.id   AF-M7YDY4-F1
#
_cell.length_a   1.000
_cell.length_b   1.000
_cell.length_c   1.000
_cell.angle_alpha   90.00
_cell.angle_beta   90.00
_cell.angle_gamma   90.00
#
_symmetry.space_group_name_H-M   'P 1'
#
loop_
_entity.id
_entity.type
_entity.pdbx_description
1 polymer ?
#
loop_
_entity_poly.entity_id
_entity_poly.type
_entity_poly.pdbx_seq_one_letter_code
_entity_poly.pdbx_strand_id
1 'polypeptide(L)'
;MIPQGQSSSLERLHNVEQVAHIQLTSFGPLRIVRVVELSGAVMEELGNSQGPRAEAVAAHCREFMLYMKEIQTTLREEIKSACEYRPFEKCDYSARIANEICCKKLEYVIEKMDAMQLNMEQSSNGV
;
A
#
# COMPACT_ATOMS: atom_id res chain seq x y z
N MET A 1 21.89 -3.93 -22.78
CA MET A 1 20.85 -3.08 -22.18
C MET A 1 20.27 -3.84 -21.00
N ILE A 2 20.28 -3.24 -19.80
CA ILE A 2 20.00 -3.91 -18.53
C ILE A 2 18.49 -4.25 -18.43
N PRO A 3 18.09 -5.44 -17.97
CA PRO A 3 16.69 -5.80 -17.80
C PRO A 3 16.14 -5.09 -16.55
N GLN A 4 15.25 -4.11 -16.75
CA GLN A 4 14.55 -3.46 -15.63
C GLN A 4 13.46 -4.40 -15.10
N GLY A 5 13.57 -4.70 -13.80
CA GLY A 5 12.90 -5.77 -13.09
C GLY A 5 11.40 -5.88 -13.33
N GLN A 6 10.99 -7.07 -13.76
CA GLN A 6 9.61 -7.54 -13.71
C GLN A 6 9.28 -7.94 -12.27
N SER A 7 8.93 -6.98 -11.42
CA SER A 7 8.18 -7.32 -10.20
C SER A 7 6.71 -7.50 -10.58
N SER A 8 6.11 -8.61 -10.15
CA SER A 8 4.69 -8.89 -10.33
C SER A 8 3.84 -7.75 -9.73
N SER A 9 2.68 -7.44 -10.31
CA SER A 9 1.76 -6.43 -9.75
C SER A 9 1.43 -6.70 -8.27
N LEU A 10 1.45 -7.98 -7.86
CA LEU A 10 1.29 -8.42 -6.47
C LEU A 10 2.48 -8.05 -5.57
N GLU A 11 3.71 -8.18 -6.06
CA GLU A 11 4.92 -7.79 -5.30
C GLU A 11 4.98 -6.27 -5.13
N ARG A 12 4.55 -5.52 -6.15
CA ARG A 12 4.41 -4.06 -6.06
C ARG A 12 3.36 -3.65 -5.03
N LEU A 13 2.23 -4.34 -4.98
CA LEU A 13 1.18 -4.13 -3.98
C LEU A 13 1.73 -4.40 -2.57
N HIS A 14 2.40 -5.54 -2.38
CA HIS A 14 2.96 -5.95 -1.10
C HIS A 14 4.02 -4.96 -0.58
N ASN A 15 4.88 -4.44 -1.46
CA ASN A 15 5.89 -3.44 -1.09
C ASN A 15 5.27 -2.10 -0.70
N VAL A 16 4.22 -1.65 -1.40
CA VAL A 16 3.50 -0.41 -1.07
C VAL A 16 2.77 -0.57 0.27
N GLU A 17 2.12 -1.70 0.50
CA GLU A 17 1.48 -2.02 1.78
C GLU A 17 2.49 -2.06 2.93
N GLN A 18 3.68 -2.63 2.72
CA GLN A 18 4.75 -2.66 3.73
C GLN A 18 5.28 -1.27 4.08
N VAL A 19 5.53 -0.43 3.06
CA VAL A 19 6.01 0.95 3.27
C VAL A 19 4.94 1.79 3.96
N ALA A 20 3.68 1.70 3.52
CA ALA A 20 2.56 2.40 4.16
C ALA A 20 2.39 1.93 5.61
N HIS A 21 2.47 0.62 5.86
CA HIS A 21 2.38 0.06 7.21
C HIS A 21 3.50 0.56 8.11
N ILE A 22 4.77 0.53 7.67
CA ILE A 22 5.92 1.03 8.45
C ILE A 22 5.79 2.53 8.72
N GLN A 23 5.40 3.34 7.73
CA GLN A 23 5.30 4.79 7.86
C GLN A 23 4.16 5.19 8.82
N LEU A 24 2.99 4.55 8.67
CA LEU A 24 1.80 4.81 9.50
C LEU A 24 1.94 4.28 10.92
N THR A 25 2.57 3.12 11.13
CA THR A 25 2.71 2.53 12.47
C THR A 25 3.92 3.08 13.24
N SER A 26 5.02 3.39 12.57
CA SER A 26 6.27 3.71 13.25
C SER A 26 6.60 5.20 13.31
N PHE A 27 6.13 6.04 12.38
CA PHE A 27 6.58 7.44 12.29
C PHE A 27 5.49 8.48 12.57
N GLY A 28 4.22 8.20 12.27
CA GLY A 28 3.10 9.09 12.58
C GLY A 28 2.81 9.21 14.10
N PRO A 29 2.60 8.09 14.81
CA PRO A 29 2.25 8.12 16.23
C PRO A 29 3.37 8.69 17.10
N LEU A 30 4.62 8.34 16.82
CA LEU A 30 5.79 8.85 17.57
C LEU A 30 5.91 10.38 17.49
N ARG A 31 5.62 10.97 16.32
CA ARG A 31 5.69 12.43 16.14
C ARG A 31 4.57 13.17 16.87
N ILE A 32 3.36 12.60 16.90
CA ILE A 32 2.24 13.17 17.66
C ILE A 32 2.51 13.11 19.16
N VAL A 33 3.03 11.98 19.66
CA VAL A 33 3.43 11.84 21.07
C VAL A 33 4.46 12.93 21.43
N ARG A 34 5.47 13.16 20.59
CA ARG A 34 6.47 14.21 20.80
C ARG A 34 5.87 15.62 20.89
N VAL A 35 4.87 15.94 20.05
CA VAL A 35 4.15 17.23 20.10
C VAL A 35 3.40 17.41 21.42
N VAL A 36 2.79 16.34 21.94
CA VAL A 36 2.11 16.35 23.24
C VAL A 36 3.10 16.53 24.39
N GLU A 37 4.24 15.84 24.36
CA GLU A 37 5.33 16.03 25.34
C GLU A 37 5.84 17.47 25.37
N LEU A 38 6.08 18.06 24.19
CA LEU A 38 6.53 19.45 24.08
C LEU A 38 5.50 20.44 24.61
N SER A 39 4.21 20.15 24.43
CA SER A 39 3.13 20.96 25.01
C SER A 39 3.12 20.89 26.53
N GLY A 40 3.34 19.69 27.09
CA GLY A 40 3.50 19.49 28.53
C GLY A 40 4.72 20.22 29.10
N ALA A 41 5.86 20.16 28.41
CA ALA A 41 7.08 20.86 28.80
C ALA A 41 6.91 22.39 28.80
N VAL A 42 6.19 22.95 27.83
CA VAL A 42 5.83 24.39 27.84
C VAL A 42 4.95 24.72 29.04
N MET A 43 3.95 23.88 29.34
CA MET A 43 3.07 24.08 30.49
C MET A 43 3.83 24.01 31.82
N GLU A 44 4.79 23.09 31.96
CA GLU A 44 5.66 22.95 33.13
C GLU A 44 6.56 24.19 33.32
N GLU A 45 7.18 24.69 32.25
CA GLU A 45 8.00 25.90 32.31
C GLU A 45 7.18 27.14 32.67
N LEU A 46 5.95 27.25 32.18
CA LEU A 46 5.03 28.34 32.52
C LEU A 46 4.55 28.26 33.98
N GLY A 47 4.46 27.05 34.55
CA GLY A 47 4.08 26.81 35.95
C GLY A 47 5.23 26.96 36.96
N ASN A 48 6.43 27.33 36.51
CA ASN A 48 7.61 27.42 37.38
C ASN A 48 7.45 28.53 38.45
N SER A 49 7.69 28.19 39.71
CA SER A 49 7.62 29.11 40.87
C SER A 49 8.56 30.32 40.79
N GLN A 50 9.65 30.23 40.00
CA GLN A 50 10.60 31.33 39.77
C GLN A 50 10.25 32.16 38.51
N GLY A 51 9.12 31.87 37.87
CA GLY A 51 8.72 32.44 36.59
C GLY A 51 9.27 31.66 35.39
N PRO A 52 8.66 31.82 34.21
CA PRO A 52 9.03 31.06 33.02
C PRO A 52 10.39 31.47 32.46
N ARG A 53 11.22 30.48 32.15
CA ARG A 53 12.48 30.69 31.45
C ARG A 53 12.18 30.91 29.97
N ALA A 54 12.24 32.17 29.54
CA ALA A 54 11.88 32.57 28.18
C ALA A 54 12.63 31.78 27.10
N GLU A 55 13.92 31.47 27.30
CA GLU A 55 14.70 30.67 26.35
C GLU A 55 14.23 29.21 26.25
N ALA A 56 13.87 28.58 27.37
CA ALA A 56 13.38 27.21 27.39
C ALA A 56 12.01 27.10 26.72
N VAL A 57 11.07 28.01 27.07
CA VAL A 57 9.76 28.09 26.41
C VAL A 57 9.91 28.33 24.91
N ALA A 58 10.78 29.25 24.50
CA ALA A 58 11.02 29.53 23.09
C ALA A 58 11.63 28.32 22.35
N ALA A 59 12.51 27.55 23.01
CA ALA A 59 13.08 26.33 22.43
C ALA A 59 12.00 25.25 22.23
N HIS A 60 11.19 24.95 23.25
CA HIS A 60 10.11 23.98 23.15
C HIS A 60 9.07 24.39 22.09
N CYS A 61 8.70 25.68 22.02
CA CYS A 61 7.77 26.18 21.01
C CYS A 61 8.34 26.07 19.58
N ARG A 62 9.64 26.31 19.38
CA ARG A 62 10.30 26.12 18.07
C ARG A 62 10.28 24.66 17.64
N GLU A 63 10.64 23.76 18.55
CA GLU A 63 10.63 22.32 18.29
C GLU A 63 9.21 21.80 18.01
N PHE A 64 8.22 22.28 18.77
CA PHE A 64 6.80 21.98 18.55
C PHE A 64 6.36 22.37 17.14
N MET A 65 6.68 23.59 16.69
CA MET A 65 6.31 24.05 15.34
C MET A 65 6.97 23.22 14.24
N LEU A 66 8.22 22.76 14.46
CA LEU A 66 8.92 21.89 13.51
C LEU A 66 8.17 20.56 13.34
N TYR A 67 7.88 19.87 14.43
CA TYR A 67 7.14 18.60 14.38
C TYR A 67 5.72 18.77 13.82
N MET A 68 5.02 19.85 14.15
CA MET A 68 3.71 20.15 13.56
C MET A 68 3.77 20.31 12.05
N LYS A 69 4.80 21.00 11.53
CA LYS A 69 4.99 21.17 10.09
C LYS A 69 5.33 19.84 9.40
N GLU A 70 6.15 19.01 10.02
CA GLU A 70 6.45 17.67 9.51
C GLU A 70 5.21 16.79 9.45
N ILE A 71 4.44 16.71 10.55
CA ILE A 71 3.18 15.96 10.61
C ILE A 71 2.23 16.42 9.50
N GLN A 72 2.06 17.74 9.36
CA GLN A 72 1.18 18.31 8.33
C GLN A 72 1.64 17.93 6.91
N THR A 73 2.95 17.95 6.66
CA THR A 73 3.52 17.64 5.35
C THR A 73 3.36 16.15 5.04
N THR A 74 3.71 15.27 5.98
CA THR A 74 3.53 13.83 5.83
C THR A 74 2.07 13.47 5.63
N LEU A 75 1.13 13.98 6.44
CA LEU A 75 -0.30 13.71 6.25
C LEU A 75 -0.80 14.17 4.87
N ARG A 76 -0.33 15.31 4.37
CA ARG A 76 -0.69 15.78 3.02
C ARG A 76 -0.20 14.83 1.94
N GLU A 77 1.04 14.35 2.05
CA GLU A 77 1.62 13.40 1.10
C GLU A 77 0.91 12.06 1.14
N GLU A 78 0.59 11.54 2.32
CA GLU A 78 -0.17 10.30 2.50
C GLU A 78 -1.58 10.42 1.91
N ILE A 79 -2.29 11.51 2.17
CA ILE A 79 -3.61 11.77 1.57
C ILE A 79 -3.50 11.81 0.04
N LYS A 80 -2.51 12.54 -0.49
CA LYS A 80 -2.29 12.63 -1.94
C LYS A 80 -2.00 11.24 -2.53
N SER A 81 -1.14 10.46 -1.89
CA SER A 81 -0.79 9.11 -2.29
C SER A 81 -2.01 8.19 -2.27
N ALA A 82 -2.83 8.24 -1.21
CA ALA A 82 -4.07 7.47 -1.11
C ALA A 82 -5.11 7.87 -2.18
N CYS A 83 -5.18 9.16 -2.55
CA CYS A 83 -6.06 9.64 -3.62
C CYS A 83 -5.56 9.27 -5.03
N GLU A 84 -4.24 9.21 -5.22
CA GLU A 84 -3.60 8.81 -6.48
C GLU A 84 -3.47 7.28 -6.60
N TYR A 85 -3.67 6.54 -5.51
CA TYR A 85 -3.57 5.09 -5.45
C TYR A 85 -4.68 4.45 -6.28
N ARG A 86 -4.33 4.03 -7.50
CA ARG A 86 -5.19 3.27 -8.41
C ARG A 86 -4.62 1.87 -8.66
N PRO A 87 -4.83 0.92 -7.72
CA PRO A 87 -4.20 -0.40 -7.76
C PRO A 87 -4.51 -1.21 -9.03
N PHE A 88 -5.62 -0.94 -9.71
CA PHE A 88 -6.05 -1.67 -10.90
C PHE A 88 -5.76 -0.95 -12.23
N GLU A 89 -5.35 0.31 -12.21
CA GLU A 89 -5.25 1.13 -13.44
C GLU A 89 -4.11 0.68 -14.38
N LYS A 90 -3.15 -0.09 -13.86
CA LYS A 90 -2.06 -0.71 -14.64
C LYS A 90 -1.87 -2.19 -14.34
N CYS A 91 -2.87 -2.87 -13.79
CA CYS A 91 -2.78 -4.30 -13.52
C CYS A 91 -3.12 -5.11 -14.79
N ASP A 92 -2.40 -6.21 -15.00
CA ASP A 92 -2.67 -7.16 -16.10
C ASP A 92 -3.74 -8.21 -15.72
N TYR A 93 -4.39 -8.04 -14.56
CA TYR A 93 -5.34 -9.00 -14.00
C TYR A 93 -6.46 -9.36 -14.99
N SER A 94 -7.10 -8.37 -15.60
CA SER A 94 -8.18 -8.61 -16.57
C SER A 94 -7.70 -9.41 -17.78
N ALA A 95 -6.50 -9.12 -18.29
CA ALA A 95 -5.92 -9.86 -19.42
C ALA A 95 -5.56 -11.29 -19.01
N ARG A 96 -4.98 -11.48 -17.82
CA ARG A 96 -4.66 -12.81 -17.27
C ARG A 96 -5.90 -13.67 -17.07
N ILE A 97 -6.93 -13.15 -16.42
CA ILE A 97 -8.17 -13.89 -16.16
C ILE A 97 -8.91 -14.21 -17.47
N ALA A 98 -8.94 -13.27 -18.43
CA ALA A 98 -9.52 -13.54 -19.74
C ALA A 98 -8.80 -14.68 -20.48
N ASN A 99 -7.46 -14.70 -20.45
CA ASN A 99 -6.67 -15.79 -21.04
C ASN A 99 -6.91 -17.12 -20.32
N GLU A 100 -6.95 -17.15 -18.99
CA GLU A 100 -7.23 -18.37 -18.23
C GLU A 100 -8.61 -18.96 -18.57
N ILE A 101 -9.63 -18.10 -18.67
CA ILE A 101 -10.97 -18.51 -19.10
C ILE A 101 -10.94 -19.06 -20.53
N CYS A 102 -10.17 -18.43 -21.42
CA CYS A 102 -10.03 -18.89 -22.81
C CYS A 102 -9.40 -20.29 -22.88
N CYS A 103 -8.33 -20.55 -22.10
CA CYS A 103 -7.71 -21.86 -22.02
C CYS A 103 -8.70 -22.94 -21.55
N LYS A 104 -9.45 -22.68 -20.47
CA LYS A 104 -10.47 -23.63 -19.97
C LYS A 104 -11.56 -23.92 -20.99
N LYS A 105 -11.95 -22.93 -21.80
CA LYS A 105 -12.89 -23.13 -22.91
C LYS A 105 -12.31 -24.04 -23.99
N LEU A 106 -11.04 -23.86 -24.33
CA LEU A 106 -10.36 -24.72 -25.31
C LEU A 106 -10.22 -26.16 -24.80
N GLU A 107 -9.81 -26.34 -23.55
CA GLU A 107 -9.75 -27.66 -22.89
C GLU A 107 -11.09 -28.37 -22.95
N TYR A 108 -12.19 -27.66 -22.65
CA TYR A 108 -13.54 -28.22 -22.75
C TYR A 108 -13.90 -28.63 -24.19
N VAL A 109 -13.54 -27.82 -25.20
CA VAL A 109 -13.81 -28.17 -26.61
C VAL A 109 -13.03 -29.42 -27.01
N ILE A 110 -11.75 -29.52 -26.61
CA ILE A 110 -10.93 -30.71 -26.87
C ILE A 110 -11.56 -31.94 -26.23
N GLU A 111 -11.95 -31.86 -24.96
CA GLU A 111 -12.64 -32.96 -24.26
C GLU A 111 -13.89 -33.44 -25.00
N LYS A 112 -14.69 -32.52 -25.55
CA LYS A 112 -15.88 -32.89 -26.35
C LYS A 112 -15.53 -33.47 -27.71
N MET A 113 -14.46 -33.00 -28.35
CA MET A 113 -13.98 -33.57 -29.61
C MET A 113 -13.47 -35.00 -29.42
N ASP A 114 -12.68 -35.24 -28.38
CA ASP A 114 -12.17 -36.57 -28.04
C ASP A 114 -13.32 -37.54 -27.73
N ALA A 115 -14.33 -37.08 -26.99
CA ALA A 115 -15.54 -37.86 -26.72
C ALA A 115 -16.31 -38.20 -28.02
N MET A 116 -16.43 -37.25 -28.95
CA MET A 116 -17.06 -37.51 -30.25
C MET A 116 -16.28 -38.52 -31.08
N GLN A 117 -14.94 -38.40 -31.11
CA GLN A 117 -14.09 -39.34 -31.82
C GLN A 117 -14.22 -40.77 -31.26
N LEU A 118 -14.16 -40.92 -29.94
CA LEU A 118 -14.36 -42.22 -29.28
C LEU A 118 -15.72 -42.83 -29.61
N ASN A 119 -16.78 -42.01 -29.59
CA ASN A 119 -18.12 -42.47 -29.95
C ASN A 119 -18.19 -42.95 -31.41
N MET A 120 -17.51 -42.26 -32.34
CA MET A 120 -17.45 -42.66 -33.75
C MET A 120 -16.68 -43.98 -33.94
N GLU A 121 -15.54 -44.14 -33.27
CA GLU A 121 -14.74 -45.37 -33.31
C GLU A 121 -15.51 -46.57 -32.73
N GLN A 122 -16.23 -46.39 -31.63
CA GLN A 122 -17.10 -47.42 -31.05
C GLN A 122 -18.28 -47.78 -31.96
N SER A 123 -18.84 -46.78 -32.65
CA SER A 123 -19.94 -47.01 -33.62
C SER A 123 -19.46 -47.75 -34.88
N SER A 124 -18.21 -47.53 -35.30
CA SER A 124 -17.62 -48.19 -36.47
C SER A 124 -17.18 -49.64 -36.24
N ASN A 125 -16.93 -50.02 -34.98
CA ASN A 125 -16.52 -51.39 -34.61
C ASN A 125 -17.70 -52.31 -34.22
N GLY A 126 -18.93 -51.83 -34.36
CA GLY A 126 -20.16 -52.56 -34.03
C GLY A 126 -20.91 -53.18 -35.23
N VAL A 127 -20.26 -53.30 -36.39
CA VAL A 127 -20.78 -54.00 -37.59
C VAL A 127 -19.96 -55.24 -37.89
#